data_AF-A0A1E2ULH2-F1
#
_entry.id   AF-A0A1E2ULH2-F1
#
_cell.length_a   1.000
_cell.length_b   1.000
_cell.length_c   1.000
_cell.angle_alpha   90.00
_cell.angle_beta   90.00
_cell.angle_gamma   90.00
#
_symmetry.space_group_name_H-M   'P 1'
#
loop_
_entity.id
_entity.type
_entity.pdbx_description
1 polymer ?
#
loop_
_entity_poly.entity_id
_entity_poly.type
_entity_poly.pdbx_seq_one_letter_code
_entity_poly.pdbx_strand_id
1 'polypeptide(L)'
;MIPRILLLLSILFGVVRAEAASDDQLAAIRALGSLNGVALQCGRVDQTQRIKQVLVNTLPKQRQLGELFDYQTNKSFMAFINDNRVCPSTDRLKQQVDLAIEKLNAVYQRP
;
A
#
# COMPACT_ATOMS: atom_id res chain seq x y z
N MET A 1 -10.78 -25.60 45.85
CA MET A 1 -10.16 -26.35 44.73
C MET A 1 -10.40 -25.58 43.45
N ILE A 2 -9.45 -24.74 43.05
CA ILE A 2 -9.52 -23.95 41.81
C ILE A 2 -9.34 -24.94 40.64
N PRO A 3 -10.28 -25.05 39.69
CA PRO A 3 -10.22 -26.11 38.70
C PRO A 3 -9.04 -25.85 37.77
N ARG A 4 -8.09 -26.82 37.73
CA ARG A 4 -6.93 -26.85 36.82
C ARG A 4 -7.29 -26.66 35.33
N ILE A 5 -8.58 -26.82 34.99
CA ILE A 5 -9.15 -26.66 33.66
C ILE A 5 -9.05 -25.19 33.18
N LEU A 6 -9.13 -24.19 34.07
CA LEU A 6 -9.04 -22.79 33.67
C LEU A 6 -7.62 -22.36 33.23
N LEU A 7 -6.58 -23.03 33.74
CA LEU A 7 -5.18 -22.69 33.43
C LEU A 7 -4.75 -23.19 32.03
N LEU A 8 -5.42 -24.22 31.51
CA LEU A 8 -5.12 -24.80 30.19
C LEU A 8 -5.76 -24.02 29.03
N LEU A 9 -6.83 -23.24 29.28
CA LEU A 9 -7.51 -22.47 28.23
C LEU A 9 -6.75 -21.20 27.82
N SER A 10 -5.83 -20.70 28.65
CA SER A 10 -5.08 -19.46 28.39
C SER A 10 -3.95 -19.60 27.36
N ILE A 11 -3.54 -20.82 27.03
CA ILE A 11 -2.38 -21.07 26.15
C ILE A 11 -2.79 -21.15 24.66
N LEU A 12 -4.09 -21.29 24.34
CA LEU A 12 -4.58 -21.35 22.96
C LEU A 12 -4.80 -19.98 22.29
N PHE A 13 -4.69 -18.87 23.01
CA PHE A 13 -4.62 -17.56 22.38
C PHE A 13 -3.21 -17.36 21.81
N GLY A 14 -2.98 -17.95 20.64
CA GLY A 14 -1.76 -17.78 19.86
C GLY A 14 -1.38 -16.31 19.80
N VAL A 15 -0.13 -16.02 20.15
CA VAL A 15 0.44 -14.68 20.12
C VAL A 15 0.47 -14.24 18.65
N VAL A 16 -0.54 -13.50 18.20
CA VAL A 16 -0.51 -12.82 16.89
C VAL A 16 0.56 -11.75 17.00
N ARG A 17 1.77 -12.05 16.53
CA ARG A 17 2.84 -11.05 16.41
C ARG A 17 2.47 -10.12 15.26
N ALA A 18 1.95 -8.94 15.59
CA ALA A 18 1.85 -7.85 14.63
C ALA A 18 3.28 -7.36 14.34
N GLU A 19 3.88 -7.85 13.25
CA GLU A 19 5.14 -7.32 12.74
C GLU A 19 4.85 -5.96 12.11
N ALA A 20 5.49 -4.91 12.62
CA ALA A 20 5.36 -3.57 12.06
C ALA A 20 6.02 -3.56 10.68
N ALA A 21 5.39 -2.89 9.71
CA ALA A 21 6.00 -2.69 8.40
C ALA A 21 7.27 -1.83 8.54
N SER A 22 8.32 -2.22 7.85
CA SER A 22 9.57 -1.45 7.79
C SER A 22 9.38 -0.11 7.04
N ASP A 23 10.32 0.81 7.20
CA ASP A 23 10.26 2.09 6.50
C ASP A 23 10.27 1.94 4.98
N ASP A 24 11.02 0.97 4.45
CA ASP A 24 11.07 0.66 3.01
C ASP A 24 9.74 0.15 2.48
N GLN A 25 9.08 -0.72 3.25
CA GLN A 25 7.74 -1.22 2.98
C GLN A 25 6.73 -0.06 2.94
N LEU A 26 6.74 0.81 3.94
CA LEU A 26 5.87 1.99 3.97
C LEU A 26 6.20 2.98 2.83
N ALA A 27 7.47 3.13 2.47
CA ALA A 27 7.90 3.99 1.37
C ALA A 27 7.39 3.51 0.01
N ALA A 28 7.39 2.20 -0.23
CA ALA A 28 6.83 1.61 -1.45
C ALA A 28 5.32 1.88 -1.58
N ILE A 29 4.56 1.78 -0.48
CA ILE A 29 3.13 2.15 -0.46
C ILE A 29 2.95 3.64 -0.81
N ARG A 30 3.74 4.52 -0.20
CA ARG A 30 3.67 5.97 -0.48
C ARG A 30 4.00 6.30 -1.94
N ALA A 31 4.95 5.60 -2.55
CA ALA A 31 5.29 5.79 -3.95
C ALA A 31 4.11 5.45 -4.86
N LEU A 32 3.45 4.30 -4.63
CA LEU A 32 2.27 3.90 -5.38
C LEU A 32 1.07 4.82 -5.12
N GLY A 33 0.84 5.25 -3.88
CA GLY A 33 -0.18 6.25 -3.56
C GLY A 33 0.03 7.55 -4.34
N SER A 34 1.27 8.04 -4.41
CA SER A 34 1.60 9.26 -5.17
C SER A 34 1.29 9.09 -6.66
N LEU A 35 1.73 7.99 -7.27
CA LEU A 35 1.46 7.71 -8.69
C LEU A 35 -0.03 7.53 -8.97
N ASN A 36 -0.78 6.95 -8.04
CA ASN A 36 -2.23 6.84 -8.15
C ASN A 36 -2.93 8.21 -8.13
N GLY A 37 -2.48 9.14 -7.28
CA GLY A 37 -2.98 10.51 -7.29
C GLY A 37 -2.76 11.23 -8.63
N VAL A 38 -1.58 11.02 -9.24
CA VAL A 38 -1.28 11.51 -10.60
C VAL A 38 -2.18 10.86 -11.65
N ALA A 39 -2.32 9.53 -11.60
CA ALA A 39 -3.13 8.77 -12.54
C ALA A 39 -4.60 9.21 -12.52
N LEU A 40 -5.15 9.44 -11.31
CA LEU A 40 -6.49 9.97 -11.12
C LEU A 40 -6.66 11.35 -11.77
N GLN A 41 -5.74 12.29 -11.51
CA GLN A 41 -5.83 13.62 -12.12
C GLN A 41 -5.74 13.55 -13.65
N CYS A 42 -4.92 12.65 -14.17
CA CYS A 42 -4.74 12.49 -15.60
C CYS A 42 -5.78 11.57 -16.26
N GLY A 43 -6.82 11.12 -15.55
CA GLY A 43 -7.83 10.22 -16.10
C GLY A 43 -7.29 8.86 -16.59
N ARG A 44 -6.15 8.41 -16.05
CA ARG A 44 -5.51 7.12 -16.39
C ARG A 44 -6.09 6.01 -15.51
N VAL A 45 -7.34 5.66 -15.79
CA VAL A 45 -8.13 4.70 -15.00
C VAL A 45 -7.50 3.31 -14.99
N ASP A 46 -6.93 2.90 -16.11
CA ASP A 46 -6.20 1.63 -16.26
C ASP A 46 -5.03 1.52 -15.25
N GLN A 47 -4.24 2.58 -15.09
CA GLN A 47 -3.14 2.61 -14.13
C GLN A 47 -3.64 2.66 -12.69
N THR A 48 -4.72 3.39 -12.41
CA THR A 48 -5.37 3.42 -11.09
C THR A 48 -5.84 2.02 -10.66
N GLN A 49 -6.52 1.30 -11.55
CA GLN A 49 -6.97 -0.07 -11.29
C GLN A 49 -5.80 -1.02 -11.05
N ARG A 50 -4.77 -0.93 -11.89
CA ARG A 50 -3.57 -1.76 -11.77
C ARG A 50 -2.85 -1.55 -10.43
N ILE A 51 -2.63 -0.30 -10.01
CA ILE A 51 -1.99 0.02 -8.73
C ILE A 51 -2.79 -0.60 -7.58
N LYS A 52 -4.11 -0.39 -7.55
CA LYS A 52 -4.99 -0.93 -6.50
C LYS A 52 -4.97 -2.45 -6.47
N GLN A 53 -5.03 -3.11 -7.63
CA GLN A 53 -5.00 -4.56 -7.72
C GLN A 53 -3.70 -5.14 -7.14
N VAL A 54 -2.55 -4.54 -7.46
CA VAL A 54 -1.27 -4.98 -6.90
C VAL A 54 -1.23 -4.83 -5.39
N LEU A 55 -1.69 -3.69 -4.85
CA LEU A 55 -1.72 -3.49 -3.39
C LEU A 55 -2.62 -4.50 -2.69
N VAL A 56 -3.82 -4.75 -3.23
CA VAL A 56 -4.75 -5.75 -2.69
C VAL A 56 -4.14 -7.14 -2.67
N ASN A 57 -3.38 -7.51 -3.71
CA ASN A 57 -2.79 -8.83 -3.83
C ASN A 57 -1.50 -9.00 -3.01
N THR A 58 -0.75 -7.92 -2.78
CA THR A 58 0.62 -7.99 -2.23
C THR A 58 0.67 -7.66 -0.74
N LEU A 59 -0.16 -6.72 -0.28
CA LEU A 59 -0.06 -6.24 1.09
C LEU A 59 -0.76 -7.19 2.09
N PRO A 60 -0.21 -7.31 3.31
CA PRO A 60 -0.96 -7.84 4.45
C PRO A 60 -2.28 -7.11 4.63
N LYS A 61 -3.33 -7.80 5.06
CA LYS A 61 -4.68 -7.23 5.28
C LYS A 61 -4.74 -6.39 6.56
N GLN A 62 -3.98 -5.30 6.58
CA GLN A 62 -3.91 -4.34 7.67
C GLN A 62 -4.50 -2.99 7.23
N ARG A 63 -5.51 -2.51 7.95
CA ARG A 63 -6.19 -1.24 7.66
C ARG A 63 -5.22 -0.06 7.49
N GLN A 64 -4.23 0.02 8.36
CA GLN A 64 -3.25 1.12 8.41
C GLN A 64 -2.45 1.24 7.10
N LEU A 65 -2.19 0.13 6.41
CA LEU A 65 -1.46 0.14 5.13
C LEU A 65 -2.33 0.70 4.00
N GLY A 66 -3.62 0.36 3.98
CA GLY A 66 -4.60 0.94 3.05
C GLY A 66 -4.78 2.44 3.29
N GLU A 67 -4.87 2.85 4.55
CA GLU A 67 -4.99 4.26 4.92
C GLU A 67 -3.77 5.09 4.50
N LEU A 68 -2.56 4.53 4.61
CA LEU A 68 -1.35 5.18 4.11
C LEU A 68 -1.41 5.40 2.59
N PHE A 69 -1.88 4.40 1.84
CA PHE A 69 -2.06 4.53 0.39
C PHE A 69 -3.09 5.61 0.03
N ASP A 70 -4.24 5.61 0.71
CA ASP A 70 -5.33 6.57 0.45
C ASP A 70 -4.91 8.00 0.82
N TYR A 71 -4.25 8.17 1.97
CA TYR A 71 -3.70 9.47 2.40
C TYR A 71 -2.73 10.01 1.35
N GLN A 72 -1.79 9.19 0.90
CA GLN A 72 -0.77 9.63 -0.05
C GLN A 72 -1.35 9.87 -1.46
N THR A 73 -2.37 9.10 -1.85
CA THR A 73 -3.15 9.35 -3.07
C THR A 73 -3.79 10.73 -3.03
N ASN A 74 -4.55 11.03 -1.97
CA ASN A 74 -5.23 12.31 -1.83
C ASN A 74 -4.23 13.47 -1.80
N LYS A 75 -3.14 13.33 -1.03
CA LYS A 75 -2.07 14.32 -0.97
C LYS A 75 -1.49 14.62 -2.35
N SER A 76 -1.17 13.59 -3.13
CA SER A 76 -0.59 13.79 -4.46
C SER A 76 -1.60 14.32 -5.48
N PHE A 77 -2.88 13.94 -5.39
CA PHE A 77 -3.93 14.46 -6.24
C PHE A 77 -4.11 15.97 -6.02
N MET A 78 -4.18 16.41 -4.76
CA MET A 78 -4.30 17.84 -4.42
C MET A 78 -3.06 18.63 -4.81
N ALA A 79 -1.86 18.10 -4.55
CA ALA A 79 -0.61 18.74 -4.96
C ALA A 79 -0.54 18.92 -6.50
N PHE A 80 -1.00 17.92 -7.26
CA PHE A 80 -1.01 18.01 -8.73
C PHE A 80 -1.84 19.21 -9.22
N ILE A 81 -3.01 19.44 -8.62
CA ILE A 81 -3.89 20.57 -8.93
C ILE A 81 -3.21 21.89 -8.53
N ASN A 82 -2.74 21.98 -7.30
CA ASN A 82 -2.19 23.22 -6.73
C ASN A 82 -0.93 23.69 -7.47
N ASP A 83 -0.09 22.74 -7.90
CA ASP A 83 1.14 23.02 -8.63
C ASP A 83 0.92 23.19 -10.14
N ASN A 84 -0.34 23.09 -10.62
CA ASN A 84 -0.74 23.18 -12.02
C ASN A 84 0.14 22.32 -12.96
N ARG A 85 0.41 21.07 -12.55
CA ARG A 85 1.34 20.20 -13.27
C ARG A 85 0.75 19.69 -14.57
N VAL A 86 1.61 19.40 -15.53
CA VAL A 86 1.21 18.74 -16.78
C VAL A 86 1.20 17.22 -16.59
N CYS A 87 0.18 16.57 -17.17
CA CYS A 87 0.09 15.12 -17.16
C CYS A 87 1.27 14.48 -17.90
N PRO A 88 1.94 13.47 -17.30
CA PRO A 88 2.97 12.72 -18.01
C PRO A 88 2.36 11.99 -19.22
N SER A 89 3.21 11.66 -20.20
CA SER A 89 2.81 10.74 -21.26
C SER A 89 2.38 9.39 -20.67
N THR A 90 1.53 8.68 -21.40
CA THR A 90 1.02 7.38 -20.96
C THR A 90 2.16 6.39 -20.71
N ASP A 91 3.14 6.31 -21.62
CA ASP A 91 4.30 5.42 -21.47
C ASP A 91 5.16 5.79 -20.26
N ARG A 92 5.34 7.10 -20.01
CA ARG A 92 6.12 7.56 -18.86
C ARG A 92 5.44 7.18 -17.54
N LEU A 93 4.12 7.42 -17.43
CA LEU A 93 3.38 7.03 -16.23
C LEU A 93 3.40 5.51 -16.05
N LYS A 94 3.17 4.74 -17.12
CA LYS A 94 3.22 3.29 -17.08
C LYS A 94 4.58 2.79 -16.56
N GLN A 95 5.68 3.33 -17.09
CA GLN A 95 7.03 2.96 -16.65
C GLN A 95 7.25 3.30 -15.16
N GLN A 96 6.77 4.45 -14.69
CA GLN A 96 6.87 4.82 -13.28
C GLN A 96 6.08 3.86 -12.38
N VAL A 97 4.90 3.44 -12.82
CA VAL A 97 4.06 2.46 -12.12
C VAL A 97 4.73 1.08 -12.12
N ASP A 98 5.30 0.64 -13.25
CA ASP A 98 6.04 -0.62 -13.36
C ASP A 98 7.17 -0.69 -12.31
N LEU A 99 8.03 0.32 -12.28
CA LEU A 99 9.16 0.39 -11.33
C LEU A 99 8.70 0.46 -9.87
N ALA A 100 7.58 1.13 -9.59
CA ALA A 100 7.05 1.21 -8.23
C ALA A 100 6.44 -0.12 -7.76
N ILE A 101 5.79 -0.87 -8.67
CA ILE A 101 5.28 -2.22 -8.40
C ILE A 101 6.44 -3.18 -8.13
N GLU A 102 7.50 -3.13 -8.94
CA GLU A 102 8.71 -3.95 -8.73
C GLU A 102 9.30 -3.73 -7.33
N LYS A 103 9.42 -2.46 -6.92
CA LYS A 103 9.88 -2.11 -5.57
C LYS A 103 8.96 -2.61 -4.47
N LEU A 104 7.64 -2.48 -4.64
CA LEU A 104 6.67 -3.01 -3.67
C LEU A 104 6.85 -4.53 -3.50
N ASN A 105 6.94 -5.25 -4.62
CA ASN A 105 7.10 -6.70 -4.60
C ASN A 105 8.40 -7.09 -3.90
N ALA A 106 9.51 -6.42 -4.18
CA ALA A 106 10.80 -6.73 -3.57
C ALA A 106 10.80 -6.60 -2.02
N VAL A 107 9.97 -5.71 -1.45
CA VAL A 107 9.93 -5.47 0.00
C VAL A 107 8.79 -6.19 0.73
N TYR A 108 7.78 -6.70 0.02
CA TYR A 108 6.62 -7.39 0.60
C TYR A 108 6.54 -8.88 0.25
N GLN A 109 7.09 -9.30 -0.88
CA GLN A 109 7.20 -10.71 -1.23
C GLN A 109 8.49 -11.23 -0.60
N ARG A 110 8.38 -11.90 0.56
CA ARG A 110 9.42 -12.84 0.99
C ARG A 110 9.36 -14.08 0.07
N PRO A 111 10.51 -14.74 -0.20
CA PRO A 111 10.55 -15.97 -0.99
C PRO A 111 9.63 -17.05 -0.43
#